data_AF-A0A3N5Y5M1-F1
#
_entry.id   AF-A0A3N5Y5M1-F1
#
_cell.length_a   1.000
_cell.length_b   1.000
_cell.length_c   1.000
_cell.angle_alpha   90.00
_cell.angle_beta   90.00
_cell.angle_gamma   90.00
#
_symmetry.space_group_name_H-M   'P 1'
#
loop_
_entity.id
_entity.type
_entity.pdbx_description
1 polymer ?
#
loop_
_entity_poly.entity_id
_entity_poly.type
_entity_poly.pdbx_seq_one_letter_code
_entity_poly.pdbx_strand_id
1 'polypeptide(L)'
;DIARFKLAREICGDDAFLGADSNGGWSRIDAMAAIAGLAEYGPAFIEQPFANHNGGHLTFGPDNLLYIGLGDGGAGNDPDHRAQDPSDLLGKMLRIDVSVPDSDPVGYRVPASNPFAGGALGARPEIWSIGLRNPWRYSFDDPARGGTGALVIGDVGQNRYEEIDYEPAGRAGRNYGWRNREGAHDNVTSRPPAFTPLVEPVHEYDHSVGNSVTGGFVYRGRALGAAFQGRYFFADLSGRVWSLGLAVDAASGEARAAGLTEHTGELGNPGAITSFGVDADSELYLVEYSAGRILRITGPAAAPAAPVGLRIIRN
;
A
#
# COMPACT_ATOMS: atom_id res chain seq x y z
N ASP A 1 19.78 12.98 5.76
CA ASP A 1 21.24 12.98 5.53
C ASP A 1 21.49 13.29 4.06
N ILE A 2 21.75 14.56 3.74
CA ILE A 2 21.92 15.04 2.36
C ILE A 2 23.09 14.34 1.67
N ALA A 3 24.16 14.01 2.41
CA ALA A 3 25.33 13.34 1.85
C ALA A 3 24.97 11.93 1.36
N ARG A 4 24.13 11.19 2.10
CA ARG A 4 23.61 9.90 1.65
C ARG A 4 22.71 10.01 0.43
N PHE A 5 21.88 11.05 0.34
CA PHE A 5 21.05 11.28 -0.85
C PHE A 5 21.93 11.55 -2.08
N LYS A 6 22.94 12.42 -1.95
CA LYS A 6 23.90 12.71 -3.02
C LYS A 6 24.67 11.45 -3.44
N LEU A 7 25.14 10.67 -2.48
CA LEU A 7 25.82 9.40 -2.75
C LEU A 7 24.89 8.38 -3.42
N ALA A 8 23.63 8.26 -2.97
CA ALA A 8 22.65 7.39 -3.61
C ALA A 8 22.40 7.82 -5.06
N ARG A 9 22.32 9.12 -5.33
CA ARG A 9 22.22 9.66 -6.68
C ARG A 9 23.44 9.32 -7.53
N GLU A 10 24.65 9.52 -7.02
CA GLU A 10 25.90 9.16 -7.71
C GLU A 10 25.97 7.66 -8.05
N ILE A 11 25.49 6.79 -7.15
CA ILE A 11 25.52 5.33 -7.33
C ILE A 11 24.42 4.86 -8.29
N CYS A 12 23.20 5.37 -8.12
CA CYS A 12 22.03 4.90 -8.87
C CYS A 12 21.91 5.56 -10.25
N GLY A 13 22.63 6.66 -10.49
CA GLY A 13 22.55 7.42 -11.73
C GLY A 13 21.34 8.37 -11.78
N ASP A 14 21.27 9.14 -12.87
CA ASP A 14 20.23 10.15 -13.05
C ASP A 14 18.84 9.51 -13.28
N ASP A 15 18.80 8.29 -13.84
CA ASP A 15 17.58 7.54 -14.17
C ASP A 15 16.85 6.96 -12.94
N ALA A 16 17.36 7.14 -11.72
CA ALA A 16 16.79 6.54 -10.52
C ALA A 16 15.79 7.48 -9.81
N PHE A 17 14.61 6.96 -9.47
CA PHE A 17 13.72 7.60 -8.51
C PHE A 17 14.21 7.32 -7.08
N LEU A 18 14.55 8.37 -6.32
CA LEU A 18 15.01 8.27 -4.94
C LEU A 18 13.98 8.90 -4.00
N GLY A 19 13.29 8.07 -3.23
CA GLY A 19 12.47 8.52 -2.10
C GLY A 19 13.31 8.66 -0.84
N ALA A 20 13.16 9.79 -0.14
CA ALA A 20 13.74 9.98 1.18
C ALA A 20 12.66 10.45 2.15
N ASP A 21 12.57 9.80 3.31
CA ASP A 21 11.73 10.22 4.43
C ASP A 21 12.64 10.75 5.55
N SER A 22 12.26 11.87 6.15
CA SER A 22 12.97 12.53 7.24
C SER A 22 12.47 12.13 8.63
N ASN A 23 11.87 10.95 8.80
CA ASN A 23 11.36 10.39 10.05
C ASN A 23 12.36 10.24 11.23
N GLY A 24 13.56 10.82 11.15
CA GLY A 24 14.66 10.69 12.11
C GLY A 24 14.87 11.90 13.04
N GLY A 25 13.81 12.57 13.51
CA GLY A 25 13.94 13.63 14.53
C GLY A 25 14.38 15.00 14.02
N TRP A 26 14.17 15.27 12.73
CA TRP A 26 14.42 16.58 12.14
C TRP A 26 13.27 17.54 12.49
N SER A 27 13.58 18.79 12.86
CA SER A 27 12.53 19.81 12.92
C SER A 27 12.08 20.16 11.50
N ARG A 28 10.89 20.75 11.36
CA ARG A 28 10.41 21.30 10.08
C ARG A 28 11.44 22.26 9.46
N ILE A 29 12.09 23.08 10.29
CA ILE A 29 13.12 24.02 9.86
C ILE A 29 14.32 23.28 9.26
N ASP A 30 14.78 22.21 9.92
CA ASP A 30 15.90 21.40 9.42
C ASP A 30 15.55 20.72 8.10
N ALA A 31 14.33 20.19 7.98
CA ALA A 31 13.83 19.57 6.76
C ALA A 31 13.80 20.57 5.59
N MET A 32 13.25 21.77 5.82
CA MET A 32 13.22 22.83 4.79
C MET A 32 14.63 23.30 4.42
N ALA A 33 15.55 23.40 5.38
CA ALA A 33 16.94 23.74 5.11
C ALA A 33 17.63 22.67 4.24
N ALA A 34 17.34 21.38 4.45
CA ALA A 34 17.87 20.34 3.58
C ALA A 34 17.25 20.33 2.19
N ILE A 35 15.94 20.58 2.06
CA ILE A 35 15.29 20.73 0.75
C ILE A 35 15.92 21.89 -0.02
N ALA A 36 16.18 23.02 0.64
CA ALA A 36 16.91 24.13 0.03
C ALA A 36 18.33 23.72 -0.38
N GLY A 37 19.02 22.91 0.43
CA GLY A 37 20.33 22.34 0.09
C GLY A 37 20.31 21.32 -1.05
N LEU A 38 19.13 20.83 -1.43
CA LEU A 38 18.90 19.93 -2.57
C LEU A 38 18.29 20.68 -3.78
N ALA A 39 18.17 22.01 -3.73
CA ALA A 39 17.50 22.79 -4.78
C ALA A 39 18.10 22.59 -6.19
N GLU A 40 19.39 22.26 -6.29
CA GLU A 40 20.05 21.90 -7.56
C GLU A 40 19.43 20.67 -8.25
N TYR A 41 18.76 19.80 -7.49
CA TYR A 41 18.03 18.63 -7.98
C TYR A 41 16.53 18.87 -8.13
N GLY A 42 16.04 20.08 -7.83
CA GLY A 42 14.62 20.45 -7.94
C GLY A 42 13.62 19.50 -7.26
N PRO A 43 13.85 19.05 -6.00
CA PRO A 43 12.99 18.02 -5.41
C PRO A 43 11.57 18.54 -5.20
N ALA A 44 10.59 17.80 -5.74
CA ALA A 44 9.21 17.92 -5.30
C ALA A 44 9.05 17.29 -3.91
N PHE A 45 8.29 17.92 -3.03
CA PHE A 45 8.03 17.41 -1.69
C PHE A 45 6.58 17.65 -1.26
N ILE A 46 6.13 16.83 -0.33
CA ILE A 46 4.84 16.97 0.36
C ILE A 46 5.19 17.07 1.84
N GLU A 47 4.74 18.13 2.49
CA GLU A 47 4.99 18.34 3.91
C GLU A 47 4.19 17.34 4.73
N GLN A 48 4.87 16.59 5.61
CA GLN A 48 4.26 15.71 6.60
C GLN A 48 4.27 16.45 7.96
N PRO A 49 3.13 16.96 8.43
CA PRO A 49 3.09 17.89 9.57
C PRO A 49 3.31 17.23 10.93
N PHE A 50 3.12 15.91 11.04
CA PHE A 50 3.38 15.14 12.26
C PHE A 50 4.31 13.96 12.00
N ALA A 51 4.77 13.30 13.08
CA ALA A 51 5.79 12.25 13.04
C ALA A 51 5.25 10.85 12.68
N ASN A 52 3.99 10.74 12.27
CA ASN A 52 3.31 9.49 12.02
C ASN A 52 2.34 9.60 10.83
N HIS A 53 1.93 8.44 10.31
CA HIS A 53 1.02 8.31 9.16
C HIS A 53 1.57 8.92 7.87
N ASN A 54 2.84 8.66 7.59
CA ASN A 54 3.46 9.18 6.38
C ASN A 54 3.04 8.39 5.13
N GLY A 55 2.67 7.12 5.29
CA GLY A 55 2.53 6.18 4.18
C GLY A 55 3.85 6.06 3.42
N GLY A 56 3.82 6.31 2.11
CA GLY A 56 5.00 6.38 1.26
C GLY A 56 5.28 5.12 0.46
N HIS A 57 4.37 4.13 0.46
CA HIS A 57 4.49 3.02 -0.47
C HIS A 57 4.27 3.49 -1.91
N LEU A 58 5.14 3.01 -2.81
CA LEU A 58 5.18 3.34 -4.22
C LEU A 58 5.06 2.04 -5.02
N THR A 59 4.22 2.03 -6.04
CA THR A 59 4.16 0.93 -7.00
C THR A 59 3.66 1.41 -8.35
N PHE A 60 4.05 0.72 -9.42
CA PHE A 60 3.46 0.96 -10.74
C PHE A 60 2.17 0.16 -10.88
N GLY A 61 1.13 0.82 -11.37
CA GLY A 61 -0.12 0.18 -11.72
C GLY A 61 -0.03 -0.59 -13.04
N PRO A 62 -1.05 -1.42 -13.38
CA PRO A 62 -1.14 -2.11 -14.67
C PRO A 62 -1.19 -1.17 -15.89
N ASP A 63 -1.42 0.13 -15.65
CA ASP A 63 -1.42 1.20 -16.62
C ASP A 63 -0.04 1.86 -16.80
N ASN A 64 1.00 1.34 -16.15
CA ASN A 64 2.37 1.87 -16.13
C ASN A 64 2.50 3.26 -15.51
N LEU A 65 1.55 3.68 -14.69
CA LEU A 65 1.62 4.94 -13.95
C LEU A 65 2.04 4.68 -12.50
N LEU A 66 2.69 5.66 -11.90
CA LEU A 66 3.18 5.56 -10.53
C LEU A 66 2.05 5.91 -9.56
N TYR A 67 1.73 4.97 -8.68
CA TYR A 67 0.82 5.17 -7.56
C TYR A 67 1.61 5.46 -6.29
N ILE A 68 1.06 6.34 -5.47
CA ILE A 68 1.67 6.80 -4.21
C ILE A 68 0.59 6.80 -3.14
N GLY A 69 0.76 6.00 -2.09
CA GLY A 69 -0.12 6.04 -0.92
C GLY A 69 0.45 6.98 0.12
N LEU A 70 -0.28 8.04 0.49
CA LEU A 70 0.12 8.98 1.54
C LEU A 70 -0.91 8.94 2.65
N GLY A 71 -0.45 8.78 3.89
CA GLY A 71 -1.32 8.93 5.04
C GLY A 71 -1.70 10.38 5.27
N ASP A 72 -2.59 10.61 6.25
CA ASP A 72 -3.17 11.91 6.61
C ASP A 72 -2.15 12.90 7.18
N GLY A 73 -0.88 12.50 7.27
CA GLY A 73 0.21 13.27 7.84
C GLY A 73 0.13 13.41 9.35
N GLY A 74 -0.73 12.63 9.99
CA GLY A 74 -0.67 12.31 11.39
C GLY A 74 -1.37 13.27 12.33
N ALA A 75 -0.94 13.07 13.59
CA ALA A 75 -1.70 13.18 14.82
C ALA A 75 -2.97 12.30 14.85
N GLY A 76 -3.59 12.22 16.02
CA GLY A 76 -4.84 11.48 16.18
C GLY A 76 -6.02 12.20 15.54
N ASN A 77 -6.86 11.44 14.83
CA ASN A 77 -8.09 11.86 14.18
C ASN A 77 -7.91 12.95 13.12
N ASP A 78 -6.76 13.04 12.44
CA ASP A 78 -6.51 14.02 11.37
C ASP A 78 -7.04 15.43 11.76
N PRO A 79 -6.37 16.11 12.71
CA PRO A 79 -6.93 17.31 13.35
C PRO A 79 -7.29 18.40 12.34
N ASP A 80 -6.55 18.48 11.24
CA ASP A 80 -6.74 19.50 10.19
C ASP A 80 -7.70 19.07 9.08
N HIS A 81 -8.24 17.83 9.13
CA HIS A 81 -9.20 17.28 8.16
C HIS A 81 -8.61 17.09 6.76
N ARG A 82 -7.29 16.82 6.67
CA ARG A 82 -6.54 16.70 5.42
C ARG A 82 -6.99 15.53 4.59
N ALA A 83 -7.32 14.40 5.22
CA ALA A 83 -7.77 13.20 4.52
C ALA A 83 -9.04 13.47 3.71
N GLN A 84 -9.90 14.40 4.16
CA GLN A 84 -11.12 14.83 3.47
C GLN A 84 -10.99 16.22 2.81
N ASP A 85 -9.83 16.87 2.86
CA ASP A 85 -9.56 18.09 2.11
C ASP A 85 -9.06 17.71 0.71
N PRO A 86 -9.81 18.01 -0.37
CA PRO A 86 -9.39 17.69 -1.72
C PRO A 86 -8.22 18.56 -2.22
N SER A 87 -7.95 19.71 -1.58
CA SER A 87 -6.85 20.60 -1.93
C SER A 87 -5.48 20.17 -1.35
N ASP A 88 -5.50 19.18 -0.45
CA ASP A 88 -4.33 18.55 0.16
C ASP A 88 -4.01 17.18 -0.49
N LEU A 89 -2.74 16.79 -0.49
CA LEU A 89 -2.26 15.50 -1.01
C LEU A 89 -2.15 14.41 0.08
N LEU A 90 -2.36 14.74 1.36
CA LEU A 90 -2.33 13.81 2.48
C LEU A 90 -3.65 13.06 2.67
N GLY A 91 -3.56 11.80 3.08
CA GLY A 91 -4.69 10.87 3.23
C GLY A 91 -5.30 10.47 1.89
N LYS A 92 -4.43 10.21 0.90
CA LYS A 92 -4.80 10.00 -0.51
C LYS A 92 -4.03 8.81 -1.10
N MET A 93 -4.64 8.21 -2.12
CA MET A 93 -3.89 7.59 -3.20
C MET A 93 -3.65 8.64 -4.27
N LEU A 94 -2.41 8.81 -4.72
CA LEU A 94 -2.04 9.64 -5.85
C LEU A 94 -1.67 8.77 -7.05
N ARG A 95 -1.79 9.34 -8.26
CA ARG A 95 -1.40 8.70 -9.51
C ARG A 95 -0.78 9.70 -10.46
N ILE A 96 0.46 9.47 -10.86
CA ILE A 96 1.24 10.37 -11.72
C ILE A 96 1.95 9.61 -12.85
N ASP A 97 2.22 10.33 -13.94
CA ASP A 97 3.01 9.83 -15.05
C ASP A 97 4.44 10.35 -14.96
N VAL A 98 5.37 9.47 -14.60
CA VAL A 98 6.81 9.77 -14.49
C VAL A 98 7.57 9.52 -15.78
N SER A 99 6.89 9.16 -16.89
CA SER A 99 7.51 8.94 -18.20
C SER A 99 7.80 10.25 -18.95
N VAL A 100 8.33 11.23 -18.22
CA VAL A 100 8.80 12.50 -18.77
C VAL A 100 10.32 12.48 -18.93
N PRO A 101 10.90 13.29 -19.84
CA PRO A 101 12.35 13.46 -19.87
C PRO A 101 12.86 14.02 -18.54
N ASP A 102 14.08 13.67 -18.12
CA ASP A 102 14.69 14.19 -16.89
C ASP A 102 14.80 15.73 -16.87
N SER A 103 14.79 16.36 -18.04
CA SER A 103 14.76 17.81 -18.19
C SER A 103 13.39 18.45 -17.94
N ASP A 104 12.34 17.66 -17.72
CA ASP A 104 11.01 18.18 -17.40
C ASP A 104 11.06 18.86 -16.02
N PRO A 105 10.67 20.14 -15.91
CA PRO A 105 10.87 20.94 -14.70
C PRO A 105 10.05 20.45 -13.49
N VAL A 106 9.05 19.59 -13.70
CA VAL A 106 8.21 19.01 -12.64
C VAL A 106 8.60 17.56 -12.36
N GLY A 107 9.20 16.87 -13.33
CA GLY A 107 9.58 15.45 -13.21
C GLY A 107 8.42 14.47 -13.35
N TYR A 108 7.19 14.96 -13.60
CA TYR A 108 6.03 14.14 -13.93
C TYR A 108 4.94 14.94 -14.65
N ARG A 109 3.96 14.24 -15.22
CA ARG A 109 2.69 14.78 -15.71
C ARG A 109 1.53 14.19 -14.92
N VAL A 110 0.46 14.97 -14.79
CA VAL A 110 -0.80 14.44 -14.27
C VAL A 110 -1.57 13.78 -15.42
N PRO A 111 -1.93 12.49 -15.31
CA PRO A 111 -2.74 11.82 -16.32
C PRO A 111 -4.11 12.51 -16.46
N ALA A 112 -4.53 12.79 -17.70
CA ALA A 112 -5.87 13.34 -17.97
C ALA A 112 -7.01 12.39 -17.55
N SER A 113 -6.70 11.11 -17.35
CA SER A 113 -7.61 10.09 -16.83
C SER A 113 -7.75 10.10 -15.30
N ASN A 114 -7.02 10.96 -14.59
CA ASN A 114 -7.25 11.13 -13.16
C ASN A 114 -8.65 11.74 -12.91
N PRO A 115 -9.35 11.31 -11.86
CA PRO A 115 -10.73 11.72 -11.58
C PRO A 115 -10.87 13.21 -11.30
N PHE A 116 -9.78 13.84 -10.82
CA PHE A 116 -9.75 15.24 -10.43
C PHE A 116 -8.91 16.12 -11.37
N ALA A 117 -8.47 15.59 -12.52
CA ALA A 117 -7.64 16.34 -13.48
C ALA A 117 -8.29 17.65 -13.97
N GLY A 118 -9.63 17.70 -14.00
CA GLY A 118 -10.40 18.89 -14.36
C GLY A 118 -10.62 19.91 -13.23
N GLY A 119 -10.07 19.69 -12.03
CA GLY A 119 -10.21 20.61 -10.89
C GLY A 119 -11.54 20.52 -10.13
N ALA A 120 -12.30 19.43 -10.31
CA ALA A 120 -13.53 19.19 -9.54
C ALA A 120 -13.25 19.25 -8.03
N LEU A 121 -14.16 19.85 -7.26
CA LEU A 121 -14.01 20.08 -5.81
C LEU A 121 -12.83 20.99 -5.40
N GLY A 122 -12.16 21.65 -6.36
CA GLY A 122 -10.87 22.30 -6.09
C GLY A 122 -9.77 21.29 -5.77
N ALA A 123 -9.95 20.03 -6.18
CA ALA A 123 -9.06 18.95 -5.86
C ALA A 123 -7.72 19.06 -6.58
N ARG A 124 -6.67 18.59 -5.91
CA ARG A 124 -5.36 18.41 -6.53
C ARG A 124 -5.47 17.35 -7.63
N PRO A 125 -5.02 17.64 -8.86
CA PRO A 125 -5.25 16.77 -10.01
C PRO A 125 -4.47 15.45 -9.92
N GLU A 126 -3.43 15.37 -9.07
CA GLU A 126 -2.67 14.16 -8.75
C GLU A 126 -3.50 13.10 -8.00
N ILE A 127 -4.59 13.49 -7.34
CA ILE A 127 -5.40 12.60 -6.50
C ILE A 127 -6.10 11.56 -7.37
N TRP A 128 -5.96 10.31 -6.95
CA TRP A 128 -6.68 9.16 -7.47
C TRP A 128 -7.86 8.79 -6.58
N SER A 129 -7.64 8.67 -5.26
CA SER A 129 -8.67 8.40 -4.25
C SER A 129 -8.37 9.15 -2.95
N ILE A 130 -9.41 9.40 -2.16
CA ILE A 130 -9.39 10.26 -0.96
C ILE A 130 -9.89 9.51 0.29
N GLY A 131 -9.59 10.06 1.47
CA GLY A 131 -10.19 9.60 2.72
C GLY A 131 -9.53 8.38 3.32
N LEU A 132 -8.21 8.26 3.17
CA LEU A 132 -7.40 7.22 3.79
C LEU A 132 -6.65 7.79 5.00
N ARG A 133 -6.33 6.94 5.97
CA ARG A 133 -5.58 7.34 7.18
C ARG A 133 -4.09 7.15 7.02
N ASN A 134 -3.65 5.94 6.73
CA ASN A 134 -2.27 5.54 6.57
C ASN A 134 -2.21 4.26 5.71
N PRO A 135 -2.35 4.38 4.37
CA PRO A 135 -2.29 3.26 3.44
C PRO A 135 -0.86 2.70 3.37
N TRP A 136 -0.52 1.84 4.33
CA TRP A 136 0.85 1.42 4.62
C TRP A 136 1.44 0.52 3.53
N ARG A 137 0.69 -0.51 3.11
CA ARG A 137 0.97 -1.27 1.89
C ARG A 137 -0.30 -1.45 1.10
N TYR A 138 -0.12 -1.48 -0.19
CA TYR A 138 -1.16 -1.77 -1.16
C TYR A 138 -0.51 -2.49 -2.34
N SER A 139 -1.31 -3.23 -3.10
CA SER A 139 -0.84 -3.92 -4.29
C SER A 139 -1.93 -4.00 -5.33
N PHE A 140 -1.50 -4.13 -6.59
CA PHE A 140 -2.40 -4.47 -7.67
C PHE A 140 -2.50 -5.98 -7.82
N ASP A 141 -3.72 -6.46 -8.05
CA ASP A 141 -3.95 -7.82 -8.51
C ASP A 141 -3.55 -7.95 -9.99
N ASP A 142 -2.27 -8.22 -10.24
CA ASP A 142 -1.61 -8.10 -11.54
C ASP A 142 -2.33 -8.85 -12.70
N PRO A 143 -2.90 -8.12 -13.69
CA PRO A 143 -3.53 -8.73 -14.85
C PRO A 143 -2.60 -9.61 -15.69
N ALA A 144 -1.30 -9.32 -15.73
CA ALA A 144 -0.32 -10.13 -16.46
C ALA A 144 -0.16 -11.53 -15.83
N ARG A 145 -0.59 -11.69 -14.57
CA ARG A 145 -0.59 -12.94 -13.81
C ARG A 145 -2.00 -13.53 -13.63
N GLY A 146 -2.98 -13.04 -14.41
CA GLY A 146 -4.37 -13.48 -14.34
C GLY A 146 -5.18 -12.82 -13.22
N GLY A 147 -4.70 -11.67 -12.72
CA GLY A 147 -5.40 -10.81 -11.78
C GLY A 147 -6.46 -9.92 -12.43
N THR A 148 -7.27 -9.26 -11.60
CA THR A 148 -8.34 -8.37 -12.03
C THR A 148 -7.86 -6.95 -12.37
N GLY A 149 -6.64 -6.58 -11.96
CA GLY A 149 -6.11 -5.21 -12.01
C GLY A 149 -6.61 -4.32 -10.88
N ALA A 150 -7.35 -4.87 -9.92
CA ALA A 150 -7.83 -4.12 -8.76
C ALA A 150 -6.68 -3.72 -7.84
N LEU A 151 -6.81 -2.58 -7.19
CA LEU A 151 -5.94 -2.12 -6.13
C LEU A 151 -6.51 -2.59 -4.79
N VAL A 152 -5.69 -3.23 -3.96
CA VAL A 152 -6.05 -3.67 -2.61
C VAL A 152 -5.15 -2.95 -1.63
N ILE A 153 -5.73 -2.30 -0.61
CA ILE A 153 -5.04 -1.37 0.28
C ILE A 153 -5.20 -1.87 1.71
N GLY A 154 -4.09 -2.00 2.45
CA GLY A 154 -4.13 -2.09 3.90
C GLY A 154 -4.03 -0.68 4.48
N ASP A 155 -5.13 -0.16 5.02
CA ASP A 155 -5.17 1.15 5.66
C ASP A 155 -5.14 1.00 7.18
N VAL A 156 -4.08 1.54 7.79
CA VAL A 156 -3.89 1.45 9.25
C VAL A 156 -4.86 2.41 9.92
N GLY A 157 -5.77 1.85 10.72
CA GLY A 157 -6.71 2.63 11.51
C GLY A 157 -6.12 3.13 12.82
N GLN A 158 -6.95 3.71 13.69
CA GLN A 158 -6.46 4.47 14.84
C GLN A 158 -6.47 3.73 16.16
N ASN A 159 -7.66 3.53 16.71
CA ASN A 159 -7.88 3.06 18.07
C ASN A 159 -8.82 1.85 18.11
N ARG A 160 -9.59 1.62 17.04
CA ARG A 160 -10.70 0.68 17.07
C ARG A 160 -10.60 -0.38 16.00
N TYR A 161 -10.34 0.01 14.75
CA TYR A 161 -10.43 -0.90 13.61
C TYR A 161 -9.24 -0.75 12.70
N GLU A 162 -8.81 -1.87 12.13
CA GLU A 162 -7.92 -1.93 10.98
C GLU A 162 -8.71 -2.39 9.75
N GLU A 163 -8.31 -1.97 8.56
CA GLU A 163 -9.12 -2.23 7.36
C GLU A 163 -8.32 -2.64 6.11
N ILE A 164 -8.97 -3.48 5.30
CA ILE A 164 -8.58 -3.79 3.94
C ILE A 164 -9.61 -3.19 3.00
N ASP A 165 -9.15 -2.29 2.15
CA ASP A 165 -9.96 -1.69 1.09
C ASP A 165 -9.70 -2.36 -0.25
N TYR A 166 -10.72 -2.29 -1.11
CA TYR A 166 -10.66 -2.77 -2.48
C TYR A 166 -11.12 -1.68 -3.44
N GLU A 167 -10.34 -1.48 -4.48
CA GLU A 167 -10.65 -0.59 -5.57
C GLU A 167 -10.64 -1.37 -6.89
N PRO A 168 -11.79 -1.54 -7.56
CA PRO A 168 -11.85 -2.22 -8.84
C PRO A 168 -10.93 -1.54 -9.88
N ALA A 169 -10.41 -2.32 -10.82
CA ALA A 169 -9.53 -1.81 -11.87
C ALA A 169 -10.15 -0.59 -12.60
N GLY A 170 -9.43 0.53 -12.59
CA GLY A 170 -9.85 1.77 -13.25
C GLY A 170 -11.01 2.53 -12.58
N ARG A 171 -11.51 2.09 -11.41
CA ARG A 171 -12.52 2.83 -10.63
C ARG A 171 -11.86 3.90 -9.76
N ALA A 172 -11.63 5.06 -10.34
CA ALA A 172 -11.04 6.22 -9.67
C ALA A 172 -12.06 7.03 -8.84
N GLY A 173 -11.55 7.98 -8.04
CA GLY A 173 -12.34 9.05 -7.44
C GLY A 173 -13.16 8.60 -6.24
N ARG A 174 -12.65 7.63 -5.49
CA ARG A 174 -13.32 7.03 -4.33
C ARG A 174 -13.00 7.77 -3.04
N ASN A 175 -13.92 7.73 -2.09
CA ASN A 175 -13.74 8.29 -0.75
C ASN A 175 -13.86 7.18 0.30
N TYR A 176 -12.76 6.80 0.93
CA TYR A 176 -12.67 5.76 1.97
C TYR A 176 -13.09 6.25 3.36
N GLY A 177 -13.40 7.54 3.49
CA GLY A 177 -14.17 8.05 4.63
C GLY A 177 -13.36 8.46 5.85
N TRP A 178 -12.08 8.11 6.00
CA TRP A 178 -11.26 8.68 7.08
C TRP A 178 -11.15 10.21 6.92
N ARG A 179 -11.35 11.04 7.95
CA ARG A 179 -11.53 10.76 9.39
C ARG A 179 -12.95 10.54 9.88
N ASN A 180 -13.94 10.68 9.00
CA ASN A 180 -15.36 10.54 9.33
C ASN A 180 -15.72 9.11 9.72
N ARG A 181 -15.04 8.13 9.13
CA ARG A 181 -15.16 6.70 9.40
C ARG A 181 -13.82 6.12 9.84
N GLU A 182 -13.85 5.05 10.63
CA GLU A 182 -12.71 4.20 10.96
C GLU A 182 -13.22 2.76 10.85
N GLY A 183 -12.81 2.05 9.80
CA GLY A 183 -13.60 0.90 9.35
C GLY A 183 -14.97 1.35 8.83
N ALA A 184 -15.97 0.50 9.01
CA ALA A 184 -17.36 0.78 8.68
C ALA A 184 -18.11 1.61 9.75
N HIS A 185 -17.38 2.22 10.68
CA HIS A 185 -17.92 2.84 11.88
C HIS A 185 -17.69 4.35 11.92
N ASP A 186 -18.68 5.10 12.42
CA ASP A 186 -18.53 6.53 12.63
C ASP A 186 -17.37 6.84 13.60
N ASN A 187 -16.59 7.85 13.26
CA ASN A 187 -15.49 8.35 14.07
C ASN A 187 -15.65 9.85 14.37
N VAL A 188 -14.98 10.74 13.63
CA VAL A 188 -15.11 12.19 13.86
C VAL A 188 -15.93 12.86 12.76
N THR A 189 -17.11 13.32 13.15
CA THR A 189 -18.12 13.89 12.23
C THR A 189 -18.30 15.40 12.38
N SER A 190 -17.37 16.08 13.06
CA SER A 190 -17.42 17.54 13.27
C SER A 190 -17.30 18.36 11.98
N ARG A 191 -16.73 17.78 10.91
CA ARG A 191 -16.67 18.33 9.55
C ARG A 191 -17.17 17.26 8.56
N PRO A 192 -17.86 17.64 7.49
CA PRO A 192 -18.40 16.69 6.53
C PRO A 192 -17.28 16.01 5.70
N PRO A 193 -17.54 14.83 5.13
CA PRO A 193 -16.64 14.25 4.14
C PRO A 193 -16.57 15.13 2.88
N ALA A 194 -15.49 14.99 2.11
CA ALA A 194 -15.27 15.68 0.84
C ALA A 194 -16.44 15.51 -0.12
N PHE A 195 -16.95 14.28 -0.21
CA PHE A 195 -18.13 13.89 -0.96
C PHE A 195 -18.65 12.52 -0.51
N THR A 196 -19.87 12.20 -0.91
CA THR A 196 -20.54 10.91 -0.69
C THR A 196 -20.92 10.28 -2.05
N PRO A 197 -21.16 8.95 -2.13
CA PRO A 197 -21.09 7.96 -1.04
C PRO A 197 -19.65 7.69 -0.57
N LEU A 198 -19.53 7.24 0.69
CA LEU A 198 -18.28 6.67 1.20
C LEU A 198 -18.18 5.21 0.74
N VAL A 199 -16.94 4.72 0.64
CA VAL A 199 -16.62 3.34 0.31
C VAL A 199 -16.35 2.60 1.60
N GLU A 200 -17.04 1.48 1.79
CA GLU A 200 -16.85 0.60 2.94
C GLU A 200 -15.68 -0.38 2.65
N PRO A 201 -14.89 -0.76 3.66
CA PRO A 201 -13.81 -1.72 3.50
C PRO A 201 -14.35 -3.10 3.15
N VAL A 202 -13.56 -3.90 2.43
CA VAL A 202 -13.95 -5.30 2.11
C VAL A 202 -13.75 -6.22 3.30
N HIS A 203 -12.87 -5.83 4.23
CA HIS A 203 -12.67 -6.50 5.50
C HIS A 203 -12.17 -5.51 6.54
N GLU A 204 -12.68 -5.62 7.75
CA GLU A 204 -12.19 -4.90 8.92
C GLU A 204 -12.07 -5.87 10.11
N TYR A 205 -11.24 -5.51 11.08
CA TYR A 205 -11.15 -6.19 12.36
C TYR A 205 -10.78 -5.21 13.47
N ASP A 206 -11.23 -5.50 14.69
CA ASP A 206 -10.96 -4.61 15.83
C ASP A 206 -9.60 -4.87 16.49
N HIS A 207 -9.19 -3.93 17.36
CA HIS A 207 -7.92 -3.98 18.09
C HIS A 207 -7.79 -5.11 19.13
N SER A 208 -8.83 -5.93 19.34
CA SER A 208 -8.68 -7.19 20.08
C SER A 208 -8.07 -8.31 19.21
N VAL A 209 -8.11 -8.15 17.88
CA VAL A 209 -7.57 -9.09 16.90
C VAL A 209 -6.15 -8.70 16.47
N GLY A 210 -5.92 -7.45 16.06
CA GLY A 210 -4.63 -6.92 15.62
C GLY A 210 -4.58 -5.39 15.72
N ASN A 211 -3.40 -4.77 15.64
CA ASN A 211 -3.22 -3.36 16.04
C ASN A 211 -2.71 -2.44 14.92
N SER A 212 -2.26 -2.98 13.79
CA SER A 212 -1.74 -2.20 12.67
C SER A 212 -1.64 -3.11 11.44
N VAL A 213 -2.63 -3.00 10.55
CA VAL A 213 -2.65 -3.80 9.32
C VAL A 213 -1.45 -3.45 8.45
N THR A 214 -0.74 -4.48 8.02
CA THR A 214 0.41 -4.31 7.12
C THR A 214 -0.04 -4.24 5.66
N GLY A 215 -1.19 -4.82 5.31
CA GLY A 215 -1.57 -5.10 3.92
C GLY A 215 -0.81 -6.31 3.36
N GLY A 216 -0.86 -6.51 2.03
CA GLY A 216 -0.15 -7.62 1.38
C GLY A 216 -0.47 -7.75 -0.11
N PHE A 217 -0.61 -8.99 -0.61
CA PHE A 217 -0.72 -9.30 -2.05
C PHE A 217 -1.77 -10.37 -2.35
N VAL A 218 -2.38 -10.26 -3.53
CA VAL A 218 -3.18 -11.34 -4.12
C VAL A 218 -2.24 -12.42 -4.64
N TYR A 219 -2.43 -13.66 -4.19
CA TYR A 219 -1.57 -14.77 -4.57
C TYR A 219 -1.79 -15.21 -6.02
N ARG A 220 -0.72 -15.14 -6.82
CA ARG A 220 -0.68 -15.57 -8.23
C ARG A 220 0.44 -16.57 -8.53
N GLY A 221 1.22 -16.98 -7.52
CA GLY A 221 2.20 -18.06 -7.62
C GLY A 221 1.54 -19.42 -7.71
N ARG A 222 2.30 -20.51 -7.81
CA ARG A 222 1.75 -21.88 -7.97
C ARG A 222 2.07 -22.81 -6.80
N ALA A 223 3.12 -22.55 -6.03
CA ALA A 223 3.63 -23.44 -5.00
C ALA A 223 2.62 -23.76 -3.87
N LEU A 224 1.71 -22.85 -3.53
CA LEU A 224 0.69 -23.09 -2.50
C LEU A 224 -0.48 -23.96 -3.01
N GLY A 225 -0.64 -24.09 -4.33
CA GLY A 225 -1.70 -24.86 -4.95
C GLY A 225 -2.97 -24.07 -5.29
N ALA A 226 -3.88 -24.71 -6.02
CA ALA A 226 -5.05 -24.06 -6.62
C ALA A 226 -6.01 -23.42 -5.61
N ALA A 227 -6.09 -23.95 -4.39
CA ALA A 227 -6.95 -23.42 -3.34
C ALA A 227 -6.56 -22.00 -2.88
N PHE A 228 -5.31 -21.59 -3.13
CA PHE A 228 -4.81 -20.27 -2.74
C PHE A 228 -4.82 -19.24 -3.86
N GLN A 229 -5.06 -19.66 -5.10
CA GLN A 229 -5.08 -18.76 -6.26
C GLN A 229 -6.12 -17.65 -6.07
N GLY A 230 -5.71 -16.40 -6.24
CA GLY A 230 -6.59 -15.24 -6.13
C GLY A 230 -6.99 -14.88 -4.69
N ARG A 231 -6.42 -15.53 -3.67
CA ARG A 231 -6.60 -15.11 -2.27
C ARG A 231 -5.67 -13.94 -1.97
N TYR A 232 -6.18 -12.91 -1.32
CA TYR A 232 -5.40 -11.81 -0.78
C TYR A 232 -4.81 -12.21 0.57
N PHE A 233 -3.48 -12.31 0.63
CA PHE A 233 -2.74 -12.50 1.87
C PHE A 233 -2.38 -11.15 2.47
N PHE A 234 -2.58 -11.01 3.77
CA PHE A 234 -2.25 -9.81 4.53
C PHE A 234 -1.80 -10.18 5.93
N ALA A 235 -1.15 -9.25 6.60
CA ALA A 235 -0.67 -9.43 7.97
C ALA A 235 -0.99 -8.20 8.81
N ASP A 236 -0.75 -8.34 10.11
CA ASP A 236 -0.76 -7.27 11.09
C ASP A 236 0.62 -7.20 11.76
N LEU A 237 1.02 -6.01 12.21
CA LEU A 237 2.29 -5.80 12.92
C LEU A 237 2.41 -6.66 14.19
N SER A 238 1.29 -7.05 14.80
CA SER A 238 1.24 -8.02 15.91
C SER A 238 1.79 -9.40 15.55
N GLY A 239 1.93 -9.70 14.25
CA GLY A 239 2.50 -10.91 13.69
C GLY A 239 1.50 -11.96 13.25
N ARG A 240 0.23 -11.60 13.23
CA ARG A 240 -0.81 -12.42 12.63
C ARG A 240 -0.80 -12.33 11.12
N VAL A 241 -1.10 -13.44 10.46
CA VAL A 241 -1.14 -13.55 8.99
C VAL A 241 -2.43 -14.23 8.59
N TRP A 242 -3.13 -13.67 7.61
CA TRP A 242 -4.39 -14.19 7.09
C TRP A 242 -4.38 -14.23 5.57
N SER A 243 -5.36 -14.94 5.03
CA SER A 243 -5.81 -14.73 3.66
C SER A 243 -7.32 -14.69 3.57
N LEU A 244 -7.85 -13.97 2.59
CA LEU A 244 -9.26 -13.97 2.23
C LEU A 244 -9.42 -14.07 0.71
N GLY A 245 -10.53 -14.64 0.25
CA GLY A 245 -10.94 -14.55 -1.14
C GLY A 245 -11.59 -13.21 -1.44
N LEU A 246 -11.33 -12.66 -2.62
CA LEU A 246 -12.01 -11.47 -3.14
C LEU A 246 -13.10 -11.91 -4.12
N ALA A 247 -14.33 -12.05 -3.64
CA ALA A 247 -15.46 -12.44 -4.49
C ALA A 247 -15.96 -11.21 -5.25
N VAL A 248 -15.51 -11.05 -6.49
CA VAL A 248 -15.80 -9.89 -7.35
C VAL A 248 -17.17 -10.06 -8.02
N ASP A 249 -18.02 -9.05 -7.87
CA ASP A 249 -19.25 -8.92 -8.64
C ASP A 249 -18.93 -8.47 -10.07
N ALA A 250 -19.33 -9.27 -11.07
CA ALA A 250 -18.96 -9.04 -12.45
C ALA A 250 -19.60 -7.77 -13.07
N ALA A 251 -20.71 -7.28 -12.52
CA ALA A 251 -21.42 -6.13 -13.05
C ALA A 251 -20.82 -4.81 -12.53
N SER A 252 -20.56 -4.74 -11.22
CA SER A 252 -20.05 -3.53 -10.57
C SER A 252 -18.52 -3.47 -10.52
N GLY A 253 -17.86 -4.63 -10.51
CA GLY A 253 -16.44 -4.80 -10.24
C GLY A 253 -16.09 -4.80 -8.76
N GLU A 254 -17.04 -4.53 -7.86
CA GLU A 254 -16.82 -4.48 -6.41
C GLU A 254 -16.55 -5.88 -5.86
N ALA A 255 -15.70 -5.96 -4.84
CA ALA A 255 -15.40 -7.22 -4.16
C ALA A 255 -16.08 -7.29 -2.79
N ARG A 256 -16.36 -8.50 -2.34
CA ARG A 256 -16.63 -8.82 -0.93
C ARG A 256 -15.63 -9.86 -0.45
N ALA A 257 -15.21 -9.76 0.81
CA ALA A 257 -14.39 -10.80 1.41
C ALA A 257 -15.14 -12.14 1.48
N ALA A 258 -14.43 -13.23 1.27
CA ALA A 258 -14.96 -14.58 1.37
C ALA A 258 -13.93 -15.54 1.97
N GLY A 259 -14.39 -16.36 2.93
CA GLY A 259 -13.58 -17.44 3.49
C GLY A 259 -12.26 -16.98 4.10
N LEU A 260 -12.31 -16.00 5.02
CA LEU A 260 -11.15 -15.59 5.81
C LEU A 260 -10.50 -16.81 6.48
N THR A 261 -9.18 -16.88 6.46
CA THR A 261 -8.41 -17.96 7.07
C THR A 261 -7.17 -17.38 7.75
N GLU A 262 -6.94 -17.73 9.01
CA GLU A 262 -5.75 -17.36 9.75
C GLU A 262 -4.65 -18.42 9.53
N HIS A 263 -3.46 -17.97 9.15
CA HIS A 263 -2.29 -18.77 8.82
C HIS A 263 -1.16 -18.64 9.86
N THR A 264 -1.34 -17.83 10.91
CA THR A 264 -0.29 -17.50 11.89
C THR A 264 0.40 -18.74 12.47
N GLY A 265 -0.38 -19.71 12.93
CA GLY A 265 0.14 -20.93 13.57
C GLY A 265 0.84 -21.88 12.59
N GLU A 266 0.28 -22.07 11.39
CA GLU A 266 0.87 -22.93 10.36
C GLU A 266 2.16 -22.34 9.78
N LEU A 267 2.30 -21.01 9.80
CA LEU A 267 3.53 -20.30 9.43
C LEU A 267 4.54 -20.20 10.57
N GLY A 268 4.31 -20.91 11.68
CA GLY A 268 5.24 -20.99 12.80
C GLY A 268 5.35 -19.71 13.63
N ASN A 269 4.29 -18.89 13.68
CA ASN A 269 4.23 -17.62 14.39
C ASN A 269 5.36 -16.67 13.94
N PRO A 270 5.28 -16.13 12.72
CA PRO A 270 6.44 -15.57 12.04
C PRO A 270 7.02 -14.34 12.75
N GLY A 271 6.23 -13.58 13.52
CA GLY A 271 6.66 -12.39 14.25
C GLY A 271 6.15 -11.11 13.60
N ALA A 272 6.72 -9.95 13.96
CA ALA A 272 6.22 -8.65 13.52
C ALA A 272 6.42 -8.43 12.00
N ILE A 273 5.36 -8.66 11.22
CA ILE A 273 5.39 -8.48 9.78
C ILE A 273 5.19 -7.00 9.47
N THR A 274 6.03 -6.44 8.60
CA THR A 274 5.97 -5.01 8.21
C THR A 274 5.85 -4.82 6.71
N SER A 275 6.02 -5.89 5.93
CA SER A 275 5.81 -5.89 4.49
C SER A 275 5.65 -7.31 3.95
N PHE A 276 5.20 -7.37 2.71
CA PHE A 276 5.23 -8.54 1.87
C PHE A 276 6.10 -8.26 0.64
N GLY A 277 6.55 -9.32 -0.02
CA GLY A 277 7.15 -9.26 -1.35
C GLY A 277 6.67 -10.42 -2.21
N VAL A 278 6.86 -10.27 -3.51
CA VAL A 278 6.64 -11.33 -4.50
C VAL A 278 7.88 -11.51 -5.36
N ASP A 279 8.22 -12.75 -5.70
CA ASP A 279 9.27 -13.02 -6.68
C ASP A 279 8.72 -13.01 -8.13
N ALA A 280 9.60 -13.30 -9.09
CA ALA A 280 9.25 -13.36 -10.51
C ALA A 280 8.25 -14.50 -10.85
N ASP A 281 8.06 -15.46 -9.95
CA ASP A 281 7.08 -16.55 -10.08
C ASP A 281 5.79 -16.25 -9.30
N SER A 282 5.67 -15.03 -8.74
CA SER A 282 4.54 -14.57 -7.91
C SER A 282 4.39 -15.34 -6.60
N GLU A 283 5.47 -15.93 -6.10
CA GLU A 283 5.51 -16.58 -4.79
C GLU A 283 5.72 -15.55 -3.68
N LEU A 284 5.06 -15.76 -2.54
CA LEU A 284 4.97 -14.77 -1.47
C LEU A 284 6.13 -14.85 -0.49
N TYR A 285 6.56 -13.67 -0.04
CA TYR A 285 7.53 -13.47 1.01
C TYR A 285 6.97 -12.53 2.06
N LEU A 286 7.31 -12.78 3.33
CA LEU A 286 7.05 -11.90 4.46
C LEU A 286 8.35 -11.20 4.84
N VAL A 287 8.25 -9.92 5.21
CA VAL A 287 9.34 -9.15 5.80
C VAL A 287 9.07 -8.98 7.28
N GLU A 288 9.85 -9.67 8.09
CA GLU A 288 9.74 -9.69 9.54
C GLU A 288 10.77 -8.75 10.17
N TYR A 289 10.27 -7.75 10.88
CA TYR A 289 11.05 -6.59 11.30
C TYR A 289 11.94 -6.87 12.50
N SER A 290 11.43 -7.54 13.53
CA SER A 290 12.11 -7.64 14.83
C SER A 290 13.41 -8.43 14.75
N ALA A 291 13.45 -9.52 13.97
CA ALA A 291 14.68 -10.27 13.73
C ALA A 291 15.33 -9.99 12.35
N GLY A 292 14.77 -9.08 11.55
CA GLY A 292 15.32 -8.67 10.26
C GLY A 292 15.35 -9.80 9.22
N ARG A 293 14.26 -10.57 9.10
CA ARG A 293 14.20 -11.77 8.26
C ARG A 293 13.28 -11.58 7.05
N ILE A 294 13.63 -12.25 5.96
CA ILE A 294 12.74 -12.47 4.81
C ILE A 294 12.33 -13.95 4.83
N LEU A 295 11.03 -14.21 4.92
CA LEU A 295 10.47 -15.55 5.06
C LEU A 295 9.64 -15.88 3.81
N ARG A 296 9.95 -16.97 3.11
CA ARG A 296 9.12 -17.44 1.99
C ARG A 296 7.91 -18.20 2.53
N ILE A 297 6.71 -17.87 2.08
CA ILE A 297 5.52 -18.69 2.34
C ILE A 297 5.60 -19.93 1.45
N THR A 298 5.51 -21.11 2.05
CA THR A 298 5.55 -22.38 1.32
C THR A 298 4.33 -23.21 1.69
N GLY A 299 3.84 -24.00 0.73
CA GLY A 299 2.78 -24.96 0.98
C GLY A 299 3.27 -26.07 1.90
N PRO A 300 2.37 -26.95 2.38
CA PRO A 300 2.78 -28.17 3.08
C PRO A 300 3.82 -28.89 2.22
N ALA A 301 4.87 -29.42 2.87
CA ALA A 301 5.92 -30.14 2.18
C ALA A 301 5.28 -31.16 1.22
N ALA A 302 5.62 -31.07 -0.06
CA ALA A 302 5.18 -32.06 -1.02
C ALA A 302 5.52 -33.44 -0.44
N ALA A 303 4.56 -34.38 -0.46
CA ALA A 303 4.86 -35.75 -0.08
C ALA A 303 6.13 -36.17 -0.84
N PRO A 304 7.13 -36.78 -0.18
CA PRO A 304 8.35 -37.19 -0.86
C PRO A 304 7.93 -37.98 -2.10
N ALA A 305 8.47 -37.60 -3.26
CA ALA A 305 8.16 -38.26 -4.51
C ALA A 305 8.28 -39.77 -4.29
N ALA A 306 7.24 -40.54 -4.63
CA ALA A 306 7.31 -41.99 -4.54
C ALA A 306 8.60 -42.43 -5.24
N PRO A 307 9.46 -43.24 -4.59
CA PRO A 307 10.76 -43.57 -5.15
C PRO A 307 10.57 -44.13 -6.56
N VAL A 308 11.12 -43.42 -7.54
CA VAL A 308 11.04 -43.81 -8.96
C VAL A 308 12.06 -44.93 -9.19
N GLY A 309 11.73 -46.13 -8.71
CA GLY A 309 12.53 -47.34 -8.85
C GLY A 309 13.82 -47.38 -8.01
N LEU A 310 14.30 -48.59 -7.72
CA LEU A 310 15.59 -48.85 -7.09
C LEU A 310 16.72 -48.18 -7.90
N ARG A 311 17.45 -47.24 -7.28
CA ARG A 311 18.78 -46.84 -7.76
C ARG A 311 19.83 -47.72 -7.08
N ILE A 312 20.45 -48.62 -7.84
CA ILE A 312 21.68 -49.27 -7.42
C ILE A 312 22.80 -48.24 -7.55
N ILE A 313 23.32 -47.76 -6.43
CA ILE A 313 24.57 -47.02 -6.37
C ILE A 313 25.67 -48.06 -6.18
N ARG A 314 26.55 -48.21 -7.19
CA ARG A 314 27.79 -48.99 -7.02
C ARG A 314 28.87 -48.02 -6.55
N ASN A 315 29.54 -48.39 -5.46
CA ASN A 315 30.69 -47.68 -4.89
C ASN A 315 31.85 -47.57 -5.89
#